data_AF-A0A4D8RMU2-F1
#
_entry.id   AF-A0A4D8RMU2-F1
#
_cell.length_a   1.000
_cell.length_b   1.000
_cell.length_c   1.000
_cell.angle_alpha   90.00
_cell.angle_beta   90.00
_cell.angle_gamma   90.00
#
_symmetry.space_group_name_H-M   'P 1'
#
loop_
_entity.id
_entity.type
_entity.pdbx_description
1 polymer ?
#
loop_
_entity_poly.entity_id
_entity_poly.type
_entity_poly.pdbx_seq_one_letter_code
_entity_poly.pdbx_strand_id
1 'polypeptide(L)'
;MACTLLATPAHAADLRVSVPAGAALETVYDHRTQACEDWDVPDAPARAWNAADGSVRLLAAHTRARILSGPSLNDLRHACRIVFQSAKRDDPARFDDMGWLTSPYTLDGTTVYGLVHNEYHGHKRRDLCPTGDYMACWWNALTLTVSHDGGQSFGPARYVAGVPYRFRGDLGKRAGLFAPSNIVERDGWYYAMAFAEGIGAQKRGVCLMRTRDLADPASWRAWDGRDFTVRFRDPYTQGEADPEASVCAPLPPDRLPFTVTSLVRHTPSGLYVAVMAGRRAERKGAEPVSGVWVSTSADLIGWSAPRLAWAAPLLTDKTCAVDETFYYPAILDPDARSRNFEDTDGNAWLYLTRLAQKNCKPTRDRDLVRIMIRVEPSQSG
;
A
#
# COMPACT_ATOMS: atom_id res chain seq x y z
N MET A 1 -42.31 -36.19 -10.64
CA MET A 1 -40.99 -36.05 -11.29
C MET A 1 -40.51 -34.64 -11.03
N ALA A 2 -39.70 -34.44 -9.98
CA ALA A 2 -39.14 -33.14 -9.63
C ALA A 2 -37.74 -33.05 -10.22
N CYS A 3 -37.54 -32.11 -11.14
CA CYS A 3 -36.25 -31.85 -11.77
C CYS A 3 -35.45 -30.94 -10.85
N THR A 4 -34.56 -31.52 -10.05
CA THR A 4 -33.61 -30.78 -9.22
C THR A 4 -32.54 -30.19 -10.13
N LEU A 5 -32.64 -28.90 -10.43
CA LEU A 5 -31.55 -28.13 -11.03
C LEU A 5 -30.41 -28.06 -10.01
N LEU A 6 -29.41 -28.92 -10.18
CA LEU A 6 -28.11 -28.80 -9.53
C LEU A 6 -27.49 -27.49 -10.03
N ALA A 7 -27.49 -26.46 -9.18
CA ALA A 7 -26.67 -25.29 -9.40
C ALA A 7 -25.21 -25.74 -9.39
N THR A 8 -24.56 -25.70 -10.55
CA THR A 8 -23.11 -25.79 -10.63
C THR A 8 -22.51 -24.66 -9.81
N PRO A 9 -21.48 -24.90 -8.98
CA PRO A 9 -20.76 -23.80 -8.36
C PRO A 9 -20.19 -22.97 -9.52
N ALA A 10 -20.66 -21.73 -9.64
CA ALA A 10 -20.01 -20.77 -10.53
C ALA A 10 -18.54 -20.72 -10.07
N HIS A 11 -17.62 -21.22 -10.90
CA HIS A 11 -16.21 -20.92 -10.69
C HIS A 11 -16.15 -19.40 -10.60
N ALA A 12 -15.84 -18.89 -9.40
CA ALA A 12 -15.69 -17.46 -9.19
C ALA A 12 -14.72 -16.97 -10.25
N ALA A 13 -15.16 -16.04 -11.10
CA ALA A 13 -14.30 -15.45 -12.10
C ALA A 13 -13.02 -14.97 -11.41
N ASP A 14 -11.87 -15.41 -11.90
CA ASP A 14 -10.54 -15.06 -11.38
C ASP A 14 -9.77 -14.37 -12.49
N LEU A 15 -8.90 -13.42 -12.17
CA LEU A 15 -8.05 -12.76 -13.16
C LEU A 15 -6.64 -13.34 -13.13
N ARG A 16 -6.02 -13.41 -14.30
CA ARG A 16 -4.60 -13.65 -14.46
C ARG A 16 -3.93 -12.30 -14.71
N VAL A 17 -2.93 -11.99 -13.89
CA VAL A 17 -1.98 -10.91 -14.18
C VAL A 17 -0.68 -11.55 -14.64
N SER A 18 -0.08 -11.07 -15.72
CA SER A 18 1.19 -11.60 -16.21
C SER A 18 1.99 -10.58 -17.00
N VAL A 19 3.32 -10.67 -16.91
CA VAL A 19 4.24 -9.92 -17.79
C VAL A 19 4.31 -10.60 -19.16
N PRO A 20 3.97 -9.92 -20.28
CA PRO A 20 4.07 -10.49 -21.62
C PRO A 20 5.51 -10.87 -21.98
N ALA A 21 5.66 -11.87 -22.86
CA ALA A 21 6.98 -12.24 -23.38
C ALA A 21 7.62 -11.06 -24.12
N GLY A 22 8.88 -10.77 -23.82
CA GLY A 22 9.63 -9.66 -24.40
C GLY A 22 9.34 -8.28 -23.78
N ALA A 23 8.46 -8.18 -22.77
CA ALA A 23 8.33 -6.95 -22.00
C ALA A 23 9.64 -6.62 -21.27
N ALA A 24 10.03 -5.35 -21.28
CA ALA A 24 11.23 -4.85 -20.64
C ALA A 24 10.88 -3.84 -19.54
N LEU A 25 11.80 -3.66 -18.60
CA LEU A 25 11.68 -2.60 -17.60
C LEU A 25 11.95 -1.24 -18.25
N GLU A 26 11.10 -0.27 -17.95
CA GLU A 26 11.27 1.13 -18.30
C GLU A 26 11.55 1.96 -17.05
N THR A 27 12.55 2.83 -17.11
CA THR A 27 12.83 3.79 -16.04
C THR A 27 11.87 4.97 -16.12
N VAL A 28 11.18 5.26 -15.02
CA VAL A 28 10.29 6.43 -14.85
C VAL A 28 11.00 7.53 -14.05
N TYR A 29 11.83 7.12 -13.10
CA TYR A 29 12.70 7.98 -12.30
C TYR A 29 14.06 7.30 -12.12
N ASP A 30 15.13 7.96 -12.52
CA ASP A 30 16.53 7.58 -12.30
C ASP A 30 17.11 8.42 -11.16
N HIS A 31 17.43 7.77 -10.03
CA HIS A 31 17.96 8.45 -8.84
C HIS A 31 19.24 9.22 -9.15
N ARG A 32 20.14 8.62 -9.93
CA ARG A 32 21.49 9.16 -10.14
C ARG A 32 21.48 10.47 -10.91
N THR A 33 20.46 10.67 -11.74
CA THR A 33 20.37 11.84 -12.63
C THR A 33 19.26 12.80 -12.26
N GLN A 34 18.22 12.35 -11.54
CA GLN A 34 17.03 13.15 -11.25
C GLN A 34 16.85 13.49 -9.76
N ALA A 35 17.61 12.87 -8.84
CA ALA A 35 17.48 13.15 -7.41
C ALA A 35 17.81 14.60 -7.05
N CYS A 36 16.96 15.19 -6.22
CA CYS A 36 17.16 16.52 -5.67
C CYS A 36 18.08 16.51 -4.44
N GLU A 37 18.24 15.34 -3.81
CA GLU A 37 19.15 15.07 -2.71
C GLU A 37 19.38 13.54 -2.58
N ASP A 38 20.41 13.12 -1.84
CA ASP A 38 20.75 11.71 -1.64
C ASP A 38 19.58 10.80 -1.25
N TRP A 39 18.65 11.29 -0.42
CA TRP A 39 17.49 10.53 0.08
C TRP A 39 16.18 10.87 -0.63
N ASP A 40 16.26 11.50 -1.79
CA ASP A 40 15.14 11.65 -2.70
C ASP A 40 14.93 10.33 -3.45
N VAL A 41 14.42 9.32 -2.76
CA VAL A 41 14.35 7.94 -3.29
C VAL A 41 12.90 7.46 -3.34
N PRO A 42 12.51 6.61 -4.29
CA PRO A 42 11.25 5.91 -4.24
C PRO A 42 11.25 4.85 -3.12
N ASP A 43 10.39 5.01 -2.12
CA ASP A 43 10.29 4.13 -0.94
C ASP A 43 8.85 3.85 -0.51
N ALA A 44 7.94 3.85 -1.48
CA ALA A 44 6.55 3.46 -1.34
C ALA A 44 5.98 3.07 -2.71
N PRO A 45 4.85 2.34 -2.77
CA PRO A 45 4.24 1.98 -4.03
C PRO A 45 3.80 3.23 -4.80
N ALA A 46 3.97 3.21 -6.13
CA ALA A 46 3.59 4.34 -6.97
C ALA A 46 2.07 4.61 -6.88
N ARG A 47 1.72 5.89 -6.82
CA ARG A 47 0.35 6.41 -6.77
C ARG A 47 0.22 7.58 -7.72
N ALA A 48 -0.88 7.66 -8.45
CA ALA A 48 -1.13 8.77 -9.34
C ALA A 48 -2.55 9.30 -9.21
N TRP A 49 -2.75 10.55 -9.60
CA TRP A 49 -4.07 11.14 -9.76
C TRP A 49 -4.06 12.25 -10.83
N ASN A 50 -5.21 12.48 -11.45
CA ASN A 50 -5.45 13.59 -12.35
C ASN A 50 -5.86 14.84 -11.54
N ALA A 51 -5.05 15.88 -11.59
CA ALA A 51 -5.34 17.16 -10.97
C ALA A 51 -6.35 17.98 -11.80
N ALA A 52 -6.92 19.03 -11.20
CA ALA A 52 -7.91 19.88 -11.84
C ALA A 52 -7.35 20.72 -13.00
N ASP A 53 -6.02 20.92 -13.03
CA ASP A 53 -5.29 21.59 -14.10
C ASP A 53 -5.05 20.70 -15.34
N GLY A 54 -5.50 19.44 -15.30
CA GLY A 54 -5.32 18.46 -16.37
C GLY A 54 -3.98 17.71 -16.34
N SER A 55 -3.10 17.99 -15.38
CA SER A 55 -1.86 17.24 -15.19
C SER A 55 -2.09 15.92 -14.45
N VAL A 56 -1.32 14.90 -14.82
CA VAL A 56 -1.10 13.71 -14.00
C VAL A 56 -0.04 14.05 -12.96
N ARG A 57 -0.31 13.70 -11.71
CA ARG A 57 0.64 13.74 -10.60
C ARG A 57 0.92 12.32 -10.15
N LEU A 58 2.19 11.99 -9.94
CA LEU A 58 2.62 10.68 -9.46
C LEU A 58 3.59 10.85 -8.29
N LEU A 59 3.49 9.98 -7.29
CA LEU A 59 4.49 9.84 -6.24
C LEU A 59 4.80 8.37 -5.99
N ALA A 60 6.05 8.08 -5.64
CA ALA A 60 6.50 6.86 -4.98
C ALA A 60 7.22 7.34 -3.71
N ALA A 61 6.43 7.68 -2.69
CA ALA A 61 6.88 8.55 -1.60
C ALA A 61 8.13 8.08 -0.84
N HIS A 62 8.80 9.06 -0.24
CA HIS A 62 9.71 8.94 0.90
C HIS A 62 9.29 9.96 1.97
N THR A 63 10.02 10.08 3.09
CA THR A 63 9.65 11.01 4.18
C THR A 63 9.65 12.49 3.83
N ARG A 64 10.24 12.83 2.69
CA ARG A 64 10.15 14.14 2.05
C ARG A 64 9.49 13.89 0.70
N ALA A 65 8.16 13.88 0.69
CA ALA A 65 7.42 13.49 -0.49
C ALA A 65 7.59 14.58 -1.57
N ARG A 66 7.91 14.14 -2.77
CA ARG A 66 7.97 14.93 -3.99
C ARG A 66 7.12 14.26 -5.05
N ILE A 67 6.68 15.03 -6.03
CA ILE A 67 5.83 14.54 -7.10
C ILE A 67 6.56 14.60 -8.44
N LEU A 68 6.30 13.59 -9.25
CA LEU A 68 6.46 13.68 -10.68
C LEU A 68 5.15 14.25 -11.27
N SER A 69 5.25 15.09 -12.29
CA SER A 69 4.08 15.67 -12.95
C SER A 69 4.27 15.84 -14.44
N GLY A 70 3.17 15.78 -15.20
CA GLY A 70 3.16 16.01 -16.63
C GLY A 70 1.81 15.64 -17.26
N PRO A 71 1.70 15.62 -18.60
CA PRO A 71 0.43 15.42 -19.28
C PRO A 71 -0.10 13.98 -19.23
N SER A 72 0.74 12.98 -18.92
CA SER A 72 0.33 11.58 -18.83
C SER A 72 1.29 10.77 -17.94
N LEU A 73 0.93 9.53 -17.59
CA LEU A 73 1.86 8.61 -16.91
C LEU A 73 3.13 8.29 -17.74
N ASN A 74 3.14 8.56 -19.04
CA ASN A 74 4.27 8.33 -19.94
C ASN A 74 5.17 9.56 -20.13
N ASP A 75 4.73 10.73 -19.68
CA ASP A 75 5.47 11.98 -19.79
C ASP A 75 5.39 12.69 -18.44
N LEU A 76 6.33 12.34 -17.57
CA LEU A 76 6.40 12.82 -16.20
C LEU A 76 7.77 13.44 -15.96
N ARG A 77 7.79 14.55 -15.21
CA ARG A 77 9.02 15.20 -14.75
C ARG A 77 9.02 15.32 -13.23
N HIS A 78 10.13 14.93 -12.64
CA HIS A 78 10.36 15.04 -11.20
C HIS A 78 10.65 16.48 -10.79
N ALA A 79 9.96 16.96 -9.75
CA ALA A 79 10.15 18.30 -9.20
C ALA A 79 10.78 18.24 -7.80
N CYS A 80 11.73 19.14 -7.52
CA CYS A 80 12.43 19.17 -6.24
C CYS A 80 11.63 19.75 -5.07
N ARG A 81 10.44 20.30 -5.34
CA ARG A 81 9.54 20.83 -4.31
C ARG A 81 9.01 19.68 -3.44
N ILE A 82 9.13 19.86 -2.13
CA ILE A 82 8.53 18.95 -1.15
C ILE A 82 7.06 19.32 -0.99
N VAL A 83 6.19 18.34 -1.20
CA VAL A 83 4.74 18.51 -1.09
C VAL A 83 4.21 18.07 0.27
N PHE A 84 4.90 17.13 0.93
CA PHE A 84 4.55 16.64 2.26
C PHE A 84 5.81 16.24 3.05
N GLN A 85 5.83 16.58 4.34
CA GLN A 85 6.86 16.15 5.27
C GLN A 85 6.31 16.24 6.71
N SER A 86 6.52 15.19 7.50
CA SER A 86 6.19 15.18 8.93
C SER A 86 7.09 16.12 9.75
N ALA A 87 6.58 16.61 10.89
CA ALA A 87 7.31 17.55 11.75
C ALA A 87 8.37 16.90 12.66
N LYS A 88 8.55 15.58 12.59
CA LYS A 88 9.55 14.81 13.36
C LYS A 88 9.37 14.96 14.88
N ARG A 89 8.14 14.85 15.36
CA ARG A 89 7.82 15.00 16.79
C ARG A 89 8.32 13.80 17.60
N ASP A 90 8.97 14.09 18.72
CA ASP A 90 9.45 13.05 19.65
C ASP A 90 8.32 12.42 20.48
N ASP A 91 7.24 13.14 20.69
CA ASP A 91 6.05 12.67 21.41
C ASP A 91 5.25 11.69 20.52
N PRO A 92 5.15 10.39 20.89
CA PRO A 92 4.44 9.40 20.08
C PRO A 92 2.93 9.66 20.01
N ALA A 93 2.36 10.45 20.92
CA ALA A 93 0.95 10.87 20.87
C ALA A 93 0.64 11.81 19.69
N ARG A 94 1.66 12.30 18.98
CA ARG A 94 1.49 13.22 17.84
C ARG A 94 1.32 12.52 16.50
N PHE A 95 1.71 11.25 16.38
CA PHE A 95 1.69 10.50 15.12
C PHE A 95 2.32 11.29 13.95
N ASP A 96 3.47 11.93 14.20
CA ASP A 96 4.10 12.88 13.28
C ASP A 96 5.64 12.83 13.35
N ASP A 97 6.21 11.62 13.46
CA ASP A 97 7.67 11.43 13.42
C ASP A 97 8.16 11.32 11.96
N MET A 98 7.95 10.16 11.32
CA MET A 98 8.36 9.90 9.94
C MET A 98 7.16 9.48 9.10
N GLY A 99 6.77 10.27 8.09
CA GLY A 99 5.54 10.02 7.32
C GLY A 99 5.79 9.81 5.82
N TRP A 100 5.21 8.75 5.25
CA TRP A 100 5.16 8.50 3.80
C TRP A 100 3.71 8.67 3.31
N LEU A 101 3.48 9.67 2.43
CA LEU A 101 2.19 9.86 1.76
C LEU A 101 1.96 8.72 0.76
N THR A 102 1.01 7.83 1.02
CA THR A 102 0.92 6.51 0.36
C THR A 102 -0.41 6.22 -0.32
N SER A 103 -1.47 6.99 -0.01
CA SER A 103 -2.79 6.77 -0.62
C SER A 103 -3.49 8.11 -0.89
N PRO A 104 -2.99 8.92 -1.85
CA PRO A 104 -3.72 10.09 -2.30
C PRO A 104 -5.05 9.67 -2.96
N TYR A 105 -6.09 10.49 -2.77
CA TYR A 105 -7.40 10.30 -3.37
C TYR A 105 -8.11 11.64 -3.55
N THR A 106 -8.71 11.85 -4.71
CA THR A 106 -9.42 13.08 -5.03
C THR A 106 -10.67 12.82 -5.85
N LEU A 107 -11.68 13.65 -5.62
CA LEU A 107 -12.94 13.63 -6.37
C LEU A 107 -12.95 14.71 -7.46
N ASP A 108 -12.29 15.84 -7.20
CA ASP A 108 -12.35 17.06 -8.02
C ASP A 108 -11.01 17.42 -8.70
N GLY A 109 -9.89 16.81 -8.27
CA GLY A 109 -8.54 17.17 -8.71
C GLY A 109 -7.94 18.40 -8.01
N THR A 110 -8.67 19.03 -7.09
CA THR A 110 -8.25 20.20 -6.31
C THR A 110 -8.04 19.85 -4.84
N THR A 111 -8.99 19.17 -4.23
CA THR A 111 -8.86 18.62 -2.89
C THR A 111 -8.34 17.19 -2.98
N VAL A 112 -7.15 16.94 -2.43
CA VAL A 112 -6.52 15.62 -2.40
C VAL A 112 -6.37 15.18 -0.95
N TYR A 113 -7.11 14.15 -0.57
CA TYR A 113 -6.97 13.46 0.70
C TYR A 113 -5.83 12.46 0.59
N GLY A 114 -5.10 12.20 1.67
CA GLY A 114 -3.96 11.30 1.63
C GLY A 114 -3.78 10.51 2.91
N LEU A 115 -3.88 9.18 2.83
CA LEU A 115 -3.40 8.34 3.93
C LEU A 115 -1.86 8.36 3.95
N VAL A 116 -1.32 8.47 5.15
CA VAL A 116 0.10 8.54 5.44
C VAL A 116 0.47 7.34 6.30
N HIS A 117 1.49 6.60 5.86
CA HIS A 117 2.16 5.61 6.67
C HIS A 117 3.07 6.35 7.65
N ASN A 118 2.68 6.41 8.91
CA ASN A 118 3.43 7.13 9.94
C ASN A 118 4.20 6.15 10.81
N GLU A 119 5.52 6.26 10.75
CA GLU A 119 6.44 5.49 11.55
C GLU A 119 6.99 6.33 12.70
N TYR A 120 6.87 5.81 13.90
CA TYR A 120 7.54 6.30 15.09
C TYR A 120 8.84 5.52 15.32
N HIS A 121 9.96 6.21 15.24
CA HIS A 121 11.31 5.68 15.35
C HIS A 121 11.82 5.89 16.79
N GLY A 122 11.24 5.15 17.73
CA GLY A 122 11.52 5.31 19.16
C GLY A 122 12.98 5.04 19.55
N HIS A 123 13.70 4.20 18.78
CA HIS A 123 15.13 3.93 18.98
C HIS A 123 16.03 5.19 18.92
N LYS A 124 15.54 6.28 18.33
CA LYS A 124 16.22 7.59 18.31
C LYS A 124 16.00 8.40 19.59
N ARG A 125 15.10 7.97 20.48
CA ARG A 125 14.74 8.61 21.75
C ARG A 125 15.06 7.67 22.91
N ARG A 126 16.28 7.77 23.43
CA ARG A 126 16.78 6.90 24.50
C ARG A 126 15.89 6.88 25.74
N ASP A 127 15.26 8.00 26.08
CA ASP A 127 14.38 8.13 27.24
C ASP A 127 13.05 7.36 27.08
N LEU A 128 12.60 7.17 25.83
CA LEU A 128 11.36 6.47 25.49
C LEU A 128 11.60 5.01 25.06
N CYS A 129 12.82 4.70 24.63
CA CYS A 129 13.28 3.38 24.22
C CYS A 129 14.71 3.13 24.75
N PRO A 130 14.86 2.70 26.01
CA PRO A 130 16.19 2.51 26.62
C PRO A 130 17.04 1.44 25.91
N THR A 131 16.41 0.49 25.20
CA THR A 131 17.10 -0.56 24.44
C THR A 131 17.85 0.00 23.24
N GLY A 132 17.41 1.12 22.66
CA GLY A 132 17.94 1.69 21.42
C GLY A 132 17.77 0.77 20.20
N ASP A 133 17.04 -0.33 20.31
CA ASP A 133 16.88 -1.29 19.21
C ASP A 133 15.81 -0.81 18.22
N TYR A 134 16.15 -0.82 16.93
CA TYR A 134 15.26 -0.35 15.86
C TYR A 134 13.93 -1.12 15.88
N MET A 135 14.00 -2.45 15.87
CA MET A 135 12.82 -3.30 15.72
C MET A 135 11.92 -3.23 16.95
N ALA A 136 12.48 -3.25 18.16
CA ALA A 136 11.75 -3.13 19.42
C ALA A 136 10.99 -1.81 19.55
N CYS A 137 11.44 -0.77 18.85
CA CYS A 137 10.97 0.60 19.00
C CYS A 137 10.41 1.20 17.70
N TRP A 138 10.06 0.35 16.73
CA TRP A 138 9.42 0.74 15.49
C TRP A 138 7.91 0.56 15.58
N TRP A 139 7.19 1.66 15.65
CA TRP A 139 5.73 1.67 15.86
C TRP A 139 5.02 2.41 14.75
N ASN A 140 3.89 1.90 14.28
CA ASN A 140 3.21 2.46 13.12
C ASN A 140 1.73 2.77 13.35
N ALA A 141 1.29 3.86 12.74
CA ALA A 141 -0.10 4.25 12.63
C ALA A 141 -0.36 4.81 11.23
N LEU A 142 -1.64 4.88 10.87
CA LEU A 142 -2.10 5.58 9.68
C LEU A 142 -2.64 6.94 10.10
N THR A 143 -2.23 7.97 9.38
CA THR A 143 -2.73 9.33 9.53
C THR A 143 -3.30 9.84 8.20
N LEU A 144 -4.11 10.90 8.25
CA LEU A 144 -4.72 11.56 7.10
C LEU A 144 -4.17 12.97 6.98
N THR A 145 -3.68 13.33 5.79
CA THR A 145 -3.40 14.71 5.40
C THR A 145 -4.30 15.13 4.23
N VAL A 146 -4.43 16.45 4.02
CA VAL A 146 -5.24 17.03 2.95
C VAL A 146 -4.43 18.11 2.25
N SER A 147 -4.54 18.13 0.92
CA SER A 147 -4.13 19.21 0.06
C SER A 147 -5.37 19.89 -0.54
N HIS A 148 -5.30 21.22 -0.69
CA HIS A 148 -6.34 22.03 -1.34
C HIS A 148 -5.85 22.71 -2.63
N ASP A 149 -4.65 22.36 -3.10
CA ASP A 149 -3.99 22.92 -4.30
C ASP A 149 -3.65 21.82 -5.32
N GLY A 150 -4.49 20.79 -5.37
CA GLY A 150 -4.39 19.61 -6.22
C GLY A 150 -3.31 18.62 -5.80
N GLY A 151 -2.65 18.83 -4.66
CA GLY A 151 -1.48 18.06 -4.18
C GLY A 151 -0.13 18.75 -4.37
N GLN A 152 -0.07 20.09 -4.54
CA GLN A 152 1.18 20.86 -4.54
C GLN A 152 1.71 21.10 -3.12
N SER A 153 0.82 21.07 -2.12
CA SER A 153 1.16 21.09 -0.70
C SER A 153 0.10 20.36 0.11
N PHE A 154 0.55 19.56 1.07
CA PHE A 154 -0.29 18.81 2.01
C PHE A 154 -0.09 19.37 3.43
N GLY A 155 -1.19 19.47 4.17
CA GLY A 155 -1.18 19.97 5.54
C GLY A 155 -0.66 18.96 6.57
N PRO A 156 -0.76 19.31 7.88
CA PRO A 156 -0.45 18.39 8.96
C PRO A 156 -1.33 17.14 8.94
N ALA A 157 -0.75 15.99 9.28
CA ALA A 157 -1.48 14.73 9.31
C ALA A 157 -2.21 14.51 10.65
N ARG A 158 -3.35 13.84 10.62
CA ARG A 158 -4.20 13.54 11.80
C ARG A 158 -4.44 12.05 11.94
N TYR A 159 -4.54 11.54 13.17
CA TYR A 159 -4.76 10.11 13.43
C TYR A 159 -6.00 9.55 12.71
N VAL A 160 -5.83 8.41 12.03
CA VAL A 160 -6.91 7.64 11.38
C VAL A 160 -7.05 6.27 12.02
N ALA A 161 -5.95 5.51 12.03
CA ALA A 161 -5.97 4.11 12.41
C ALA A 161 -4.67 3.66 13.06
N GLY A 162 -4.76 2.76 14.01
CA GLY A 162 -3.62 2.18 14.71
C GLY A 162 -4.10 1.10 15.69
N VAL A 163 -3.15 0.45 16.35
CA VAL A 163 -3.46 -0.49 17.42
C VAL A 163 -3.85 0.27 18.71
N PRO A 164 -4.74 -0.27 19.56
CA PRO A 164 -5.24 0.42 20.76
C PRO A 164 -4.23 0.37 21.92
N TYR A 165 -2.93 0.43 21.63
CA TYR A 165 -1.85 0.37 22.60
C TYR A 165 -0.94 1.57 22.43
N ARG A 166 -0.55 2.18 23.55
CA ARG A 166 0.49 3.20 23.55
C ARG A 166 1.83 2.55 23.22
N PHE A 167 2.71 3.32 22.60
CA PHE A 167 4.13 2.97 22.47
C PHE A 167 4.74 2.66 23.84
N ARG A 168 5.48 1.54 23.92
CA ARG A 168 6.12 1.07 25.16
C ARG A 168 7.65 0.90 25.10
N GLY A 169 8.24 0.98 23.90
CA GLY A 169 9.70 0.87 23.71
C GLY A 169 10.35 -0.47 24.12
N ASP A 170 9.55 -1.49 24.46
CA ASP A 170 10.00 -2.74 25.10
C ASP A 170 9.53 -4.03 24.38
N LEU A 171 8.85 -3.92 23.23
CA LEU A 171 8.18 -5.08 22.62
C LEU A 171 9.11 -6.11 21.97
N GLY A 172 10.37 -5.76 21.72
CA GLY A 172 11.35 -6.61 21.00
C GLY A 172 11.01 -6.86 19.52
N LYS A 173 9.93 -6.27 19.01
CA LYS A 173 9.46 -6.35 17.62
C LYS A 173 8.67 -5.09 17.26
N ARG A 174 8.51 -4.86 15.95
CA ARG A 174 7.69 -3.76 15.43
C ARG A 174 6.21 -4.02 15.68
N ALA A 175 5.42 -2.96 15.80
CA ALA A 175 3.97 -3.04 16.04
C ALA A 175 3.21 -1.93 15.35
N GLY A 176 1.90 -2.12 15.14
CA GLY A 176 1.03 -1.12 14.52
C GLY A 176 0.41 -1.57 13.19
N LEU A 177 -0.18 -0.60 12.49
CA LEU A 177 -0.73 -0.78 11.14
C LEU A 177 0.22 -0.16 10.11
N PHE A 178 0.61 -0.94 9.12
CA PHE A 178 1.67 -0.62 8.17
C PHE A 178 1.15 -0.47 6.75
N ALA A 179 1.86 0.35 5.97
CA ALA A 179 1.85 0.41 4.51
C ALA A 179 0.44 0.26 3.89
N PRO A 180 -0.40 1.32 3.95
CA PRO A 180 -1.73 1.23 3.39
C PRO A 180 -1.69 1.06 1.86
N SER A 181 -2.65 0.31 1.31
CA SER A 181 -2.89 0.24 -0.14
C SER A 181 -3.33 1.61 -0.67
N ASN A 182 -3.44 1.76 -2.00
CA ASN A 182 -4.26 2.85 -2.53
C ASN A 182 -5.73 2.68 -2.09
N ILE A 183 -6.50 3.75 -2.25
CA ILE A 183 -7.94 3.74 -1.98
C ILE A 183 -8.67 3.27 -3.24
N VAL A 184 -9.72 2.45 -3.06
CA VAL A 184 -10.69 2.11 -4.11
C VAL A 184 -12.11 2.49 -3.70
N GLU A 185 -12.90 3.04 -4.61
CA GLU A 185 -14.33 3.29 -4.41
C GLU A 185 -15.17 2.06 -4.76
N ARG A 186 -16.23 1.87 -3.95
CA ARG A 186 -17.30 0.91 -4.22
C ARG A 186 -18.57 1.29 -3.46
N ASP A 187 -19.68 1.45 -4.18
CA ASP A 187 -21.03 1.65 -3.63
C ASP A 187 -21.11 2.83 -2.63
N GLY A 188 -20.40 3.92 -2.93
CA GLY A 188 -20.29 5.14 -2.11
C GLY A 188 -19.37 5.00 -0.91
N TRP A 189 -18.57 3.95 -0.83
CA TRP A 189 -17.56 3.72 0.21
C TRP A 189 -16.15 3.69 -0.40
N TYR A 190 -15.19 4.26 0.33
CA TYR A 190 -13.78 4.26 0.00
C TYR A 190 -13.06 3.23 0.86
N TYR A 191 -12.42 2.24 0.24
CA TYR A 191 -11.74 1.13 0.91
C TYR A 191 -10.23 1.28 0.80
N ALA A 192 -9.53 0.93 1.88
CA ALA A 192 -8.08 0.74 1.90
C ALA A 192 -7.75 -0.51 2.72
N MET A 193 -6.57 -1.07 2.48
CA MET A 193 -6.01 -2.15 3.28
C MET A 193 -4.78 -1.67 4.01
N ALA A 194 -4.50 -2.24 5.18
CA ALA A 194 -3.28 -2.03 5.92
C ALA A 194 -2.74 -3.37 6.43
N PHE A 195 -1.44 -3.49 6.67
CA PHE A 195 -0.89 -4.69 7.28
C PHE A 195 -0.79 -4.53 8.79
N ALA A 196 -1.54 -5.31 9.56
CA ALA A 196 -1.48 -5.31 11.01
C ALA A 196 -0.35 -6.22 11.50
N GLU A 197 0.58 -5.67 12.29
CA GLU A 197 1.52 -6.48 13.05
C GLU A 197 0.88 -6.97 14.36
N GLY A 198 1.17 -8.22 14.72
CA GLY A 198 0.50 -8.88 15.84
C GLY A 198 0.96 -8.35 17.19
N ILE A 199 0.03 -7.82 18.00
CA ILE A 199 0.26 -7.30 19.35
C ILE A 199 -1.02 -7.37 20.18
N GLY A 200 -0.95 -7.93 21.39
CA GLY A 200 -2.12 -8.06 22.26
C GLY A 200 -3.30 -8.74 21.55
N ALA A 201 -4.43 -8.06 21.51
CA ALA A 201 -5.66 -8.45 20.80
C ALA A 201 -5.51 -8.41 19.27
N GLN A 202 -4.65 -7.54 18.73
CA GLN A 202 -4.48 -7.42 17.28
C GLN A 202 -3.76 -8.66 16.73
N LYS A 203 -4.48 -9.43 15.91
CA LYS A 203 -3.90 -10.53 15.13
C LYS A 203 -3.13 -9.98 13.93
N ARG A 204 -2.07 -10.69 13.54
CA ARG A 204 -1.25 -10.31 12.38
C ARG A 204 -1.98 -10.65 11.08
N GLY A 205 -2.01 -9.73 10.11
CA GLY A 205 -2.58 -9.98 8.78
C GLY A 205 -3.08 -8.72 8.08
N VAL A 206 -3.75 -8.88 6.94
CA VAL A 206 -4.30 -7.75 6.17
C VAL A 206 -5.60 -7.27 6.81
N CYS A 207 -5.62 -6.00 7.17
CA CYS A 207 -6.71 -5.26 7.79
C CYS A 207 -7.46 -4.49 6.71
N LEU A 208 -8.76 -4.77 6.52
CA LEU A 208 -9.61 -4.00 5.59
C LEU A 208 -10.32 -2.88 6.34
N MET A 209 -10.29 -1.67 5.79
CA MET A 209 -10.95 -0.49 6.35
C MET A 209 -11.69 0.31 5.28
N ARG A 210 -12.75 1.01 5.68
CA ARG A 210 -13.52 1.87 4.77
C ARG A 210 -14.04 3.14 5.43
N THR A 211 -14.37 4.14 4.61
CA THR A 211 -15.11 5.34 5.00
C THR A 211 -16.09 5.80 3.91
N ARG A 212 -17.09 6.62 4.26
CA ARG A 212 -17.87 7.43 3.30
C ARG A 212 -17.38 8.88 3.22
N ASP A 213 -16.58 9.31 4.17
CA ASP A 213 -16.10 10.68 4.29
C ASP A 213 -14.57 10.68 4.36
N LEU A 214 -13.95 11.01 3.23
CA LEU A 214 -12.49 11.11 3.12
C LEU A 214 -11.93 12.29 3.91
N ALA A 215 -12.75 13.27 4.29
CA ALA A 215 -12.33 14.46 5.03
C ALA A 215 -12.32 14.25 6.55
N ASP A 216 -13.02 13.24 7.06
CA ASP A 216 -13.08 12.91 8.49
C ASP A 216 -12.17 11.70 8.82
N PRO A 217 -10.97 11.91 9.41
CA PRO A 217 -10.12 10.82 9.87
C PRO A 217 -10.82 9.82 10.81
N ALA A 218 -11.75 10.28 11.64
CA ALA A 218 -12.43 9.45 12.65
C ALA A 218 -13.60 8.64 12.07
N SER A 219 -13.95 8.84 10.80
CA SER A 219 -15.03 8.13 10.12
C SER A 219 -14.64 6.72 9.65
N TRP A 220 -13.34 6.44 9.53
CA TRP A 220 -12.84 5.14 9.08
C TRP A 220 -13.23 4.01 10.03
N ARG A 221 -13.69 2.91 9.45
CA ARG A 221 -14.07 1.69 10.18
C ARG A 221 -13.32 0.48 9.65
N ALA A 222 -12.88 -0.39 10.54
CA ALA A 222 -12.25 -1.66 10.17
C ALA A 222 -13.26 -2.81 10.14
N TRP A 223 -12.95 -3.82 9.35
CA TRP A 223 -13.62 -5.11 9.33
C TRP A 223 -13.47 -5.85 10.68
N ASP A 224 -14.58 -6.32 11.24
CA ASP A 224 -14.63 -7.09 12.49
C ASP A 224 -14.72 -8.62 12.26
N GLY A 225 -14.78 -9.06 11.01
CA GLY A 225 -15.05 -10.46 10.65
C GLY A 225 -16.42 -10.68 10.02
N ARG A 226 -17.32 -9.69 10.12
CA ARG A 226 -18.71 -9.72 9.64
C ARG A 226 -19.17 -8.40 9.00
N ASP A 227 -18.80 -7.26 9.58
CA ASP A 227 -19.11 -5.92 9.06
C ASP A 227 -17.99 -4.93 9.46
N PHE A 228 -18.16 -3.65 9.11
CA PHE A 228 -17.23 -2.58 9.39
C PHE A 228 -17.64 -1.80 10.65
N THR A 229 -17.58 -2.45 11.81
CA THR A 229 -17.99 -1.85 13.09
C THR A 229 -16.81 -1.35 13.93
N VAL A 230 -15.59 -1.82 13.66
CA VAL A 230 -14.40 -1.49 14.45
C VAL A 230 -14.08 -0.01 14.31
N ARG A 231 -13.98 0.69 15.44
CA ARG A 231 -13.46 2.05 15.51
C ARG A 231 -12.00 2.00 15.92
N PHE A 232 -11.15 2.68 15.16
CA PHE A 232 -9.77 2.87 15.58
C PHE A 232 -9.72 3.95 16.67
N ARG A 233 -9.30 3.55 17.87
CA ARG A 233 -9.18 4.47 19.00
C ARG A 233 -7.76 4.97 19.11
N ASP A 234 -7.61 6.28 19.30
CA ASP A 234 -6.34 6.88 19.65
C ASP A 234 -5.99 6.50 21.11
N PRO A 235 -4.94 5.67 21.34
CA PRO A 235 -4.59 5.19 22.67
C PRO A 235 -4.07 6.29 23.60
N TYR A 236 -3.73 7.48 23.08
CA TYR A 236 -3.23 8.59 23.88
C TYR A 236 -4.35 9.50 24.37
N THR A 237 -5.38 9.73 23.55
CA THR A 237 -6.45 10.69 23.86
C THR A 237 -7.77 10.07 24.29
N GLN A 238 -8.03 8.79 23.96
CA GLN A 238 -9.34 8.15 24.18
C GLN A 238 -9.35 7.06 25.28
N GLY A 239 -8.26 6.92 26.04
CA GLY A 239 -8.16 6.06 27.22
C GLY A 239 -8.09 4.54 26.93
N GLU A 240 -7.98 3.75 28.00
CA GLU A 240 -8.01 2.28 27.96
C GLU A 240 -9.45 1.80 27.79
N ALA A 241 -9.86 1.59 26.53
CA ALA A 241 -11.06 0.82 26.20
C ALA A 241 -10.71 -0.66 26.04
N ASP A 242 -11.72 -1.52 25.94
CA ASP A 242 -11.52 -2.92 25.54
C ASP A 242 -10.74 -3.00 24.21
N PRO A 243 -9.51 -3.53 24.22
CA PRO A 243 -8.69 -3.62 23.01
C PRO A 243 -9.33 -4.49 21.93
N GLU A 244 -10.10 -5.53 22.31
CA GLU A 244 -10.75 -6.44 21.36
C GLU A 244 -11.78 -5.71 20.49
N ALA A 245 -12.42 -4.65 21.02
CA ALA A 245 -13.38 -3.84 20.28
C ALA A 245 -12.75 -2.81 19.31
N SER A 246 -11.41 -2.71 19.30
CA SER A 246 -10.66 -1.65 18.59
C SER A 246 -9.58 -2.20 17.65
N VAL A 247 -9.60 -3.51 17.39
CA VAL A 247 -8.67 -4.20 16.49
C VAL A 247 -9.41 -4.79 15.31
N CYS A 248 -8.78 -4.85 14.14
CA CYS A 248 -9.41 -5.44 12.97
C CYS A 248 -9.23 -6.95 12.93
N ALA A 249 -10.26 -7.64 12.42
CA ALA A 249 -10.14 -9.02 12.04
C ALA A 249 -9.34 -9.11 10.73
N PRO A 250 -8.22 -9.85 10.70
CA PRO A 250 -7.45 -10.00 9.47
C PRO A 250 -8.24 -10.80 8.43
N LEU A 251 -8.14 -10.38 7.18
CA LEU A 251 -8.59 -11.17 6.02
C LEU A 251 -7.79 -12.50 5.94
N PRO A 252 -8.32 -13.54 5.23
CA PRO A 252 -7.72 -14.87 5.20
C PRO A 252 -6.22 -14.85 4.80
N PRO A 253 -5.29 -15.24 5.69
CA PRO A 253 -3.85 -15.10 5.45
C PRO A 253 -3.31 -16.09 4.41
N ASP A 254 -4.04 -17.16 4.09
CA ASP A 254 -3.72 -18.06 2.98
C ASP A 254 -4.02 -17.41 1.61
N ARG A 255 -4.91 -16.41 1.58
CA ARG A 255 -5.30 -15.67 0.37
C ARG A 255 -4.55 -14.36 0.22
N LEU A 256 -4.30 -13.67 1.33
CA LEU A 256 -3.50 -12.44 1.40
C LEU A 256 -2.30 -12.61 2.36
N PRO A 257 -1.27 -13.40 1.98
CA PRO A 257 -0.17 -13.75 2.88
C PRO A 257 0.82 -12.61 3.15
N PHE A 258 0.77 -11.54 2.36
CA PHE A 258 1.71 -10.41 2.43
C PHE A 258 0.96 -9.07 2.48
N THR A 259 1.69 -7.98 2.69
CA THR A 259 1.15 -6.63 2.57
C THR A 259 0.58 -6.40 1.17
N VAL A 260 -0.67 -5.95 1.10
CA VAL A 260 -1.30 -5.53 -0.15
C VAL A 260 -0.84 -4.10 -0.47
N THR A 261 0.04 -3.97 -1.44
CA THR A 261 0.65 -2.69 -1.82
C THR A 261 -0.12 -1.96 -2.91
N SER A 262 -1.02 -2.63 -3.63
CA SER A 262 -1.90 -2.01 -4.62
C SER A 262 -3.19 -2.81 -4.74
N LEU A 263 -4.29 -2.10 -4.98
CA LEU A 263 -5.64 -2.62 -5.08
C LEU A 263 -6.31 -1.90 -6.25
N VAL A 264 -6.63 -2.61 -7.34
CA VAL A 264 -7.25 -2.00 -8.53
C VAL A 264 -8.50 -2.76 -8.93
N ARG A 265 -9.49 -2.06 -9.50
CA ARG A 265 -10.69 -2.68 -10.07
C ARG A 265 -10.48 -2.95 -11.55
N HIS A 266 -10.54 -4.20 -11.96
CA HIS A 266 -10.60 -4.56 -13.37
C HIS A 266 -11.99 -4.26 -13.92
N THR A 267 -12.10 -3.19 -14.70
CA THR A 267 -13.39 -2.63 -15.15
C THR A 267 -14.26 -3.62 -15.93
N PRO A 268 -13.73 -4.40 -16.90
CA PRO A 268 -14.55 -5.33 -17.68
C PRO A 268 -15.20 -6.46 -16.87
N SER A 269 -14.55 -6.97 -15.83
CA SER A 269 -15.11 -8.06 -14.99
C SER A 269 -15.75 -7.58 -13.69
N GLY A 270 -15.41 -6.36 -13.24
CA GLY A 270 -15.80 -5.82 -11.95
C GLY A 270 -15.06 -6.42 -10.75
N LEU A 271 -14.05 -7.26 -10.98
CA LEU A 271 -13.23 -7.85 -9.91
C LEU A 271 -12.14 -6.88 -9.46
N TYR A 272 -11.83 -6.92 -8.18
CA TYR A 272 -10.67 -6.27 -7.60
C TYR A 272 -9.44 -7.18 -7.67
N VAL A 273 -8.27 -6.59 -7.84
CA VAL A 273 -6.96 -7.24 -7.87
C VAL A 273 -6.12 -6.66 -6.75
N ALA A 274 -5.76 -7.49 -5.76
CA ALA A 274 -4.79 -7.16 -4.73
C ALA A 274 -3.39 -7.60 -5.18
N VAL A 275 -2.43 -6.67 -5.12
CA VAL A 275 -1.04 -6.88 -5.51
C VAL A 275 -0.17 -6.93 -4.27
N MET A 276 0.71 -7.92 -4.22
CA MET A 276 1.54 -8.26 -3.08
C MET A 276 2.95 -8.62 -3.55
N ALA A 277 3.96 -8.45 -2.69
CA ALA A 277 5.32 -8.93 -2.92
C ALA A 277 5.73 -9.92 -1.84
N GLY A 278 6.27 -11.07 -2.23
CA GLY A 278 6.85 -12.02 -1.28
C GLY A 278 7.36 -13.31 -1.92
N ARG A 279 7.85 -14.21 -1.08
CA ARG A 279 8.33 -15.53 -1.48
C ARG A 279 7.35 -16.62 -1.03
N ARG A 280 6.75 -17.36 -1.97
CA ARG A 280 5.84 -18.48 -1.67
C ARG A 280 5.82 -19.53 -2.77
N ALA A 281 5.39 -20.75 -2.42
CA ALA A 281 5.13 -21.80 -3.40
C ALA A 281 3.77 -21.55 -4.10
N GLU A 282 3.71 -21.75 -5.42
CA GLU A 282 2.45 -21.63 -6.18
C GLU A 282 1.42 -22.69 -5.75
N ARG A 283 1.91 -23.88 -5.40
CA ARG A 283 1.12 -25.02 -4.92
C ARG A 283 1.89 -25.79 -3.87
N LYS A 284 1.17 -26.56 -3.05
CA LYS A 284 1.78 -27.40 -2.02
C LYS A 284 2.82 -28.34 -2.63
N GLY A 285 4.05 -28.31 -2.10
CA GLY A 285 5.17 -29.13 -2.56
C GLY A 285 5.98 -28.57 -3.73
N ALA A 286 5.60 -27.42 -4.30
CA ALA A 286 6.44 -26.71 -5.26
C ALA A 286 7.50 -25.87 -4.55
N GLU A 287 8.61 -25.60 -5.23
CA GLU A 287 9.62 -24.67 -4.74
C GLU A 287 9.06 -23.25 -4.59
N PRO A 288 9.38 -22.53 -3.51
CA PRO A 288 8.96 -21.15 -3.35
C PRO A 288 9.60 -20.22 -4.39
N VAL A 289 8.78 -19.35 -5.00
CA VAL A 289 9.20 -18.32 -5.95
C VAL A 289 9.12 -16.96 -5.29
N SER A 290 10.17 -16.16 -5.46
CA SER A 290 10.22 -14.75 -5.06
C SER A 290 9.62 -13.90 -6.18
N GLY A 291 8.70 -12.99 -5.85
CA GLY A 291 8.10 -12.14 -6.87
C GLY A 291 6.80 -11.44 -6.46
N VAL A 292 6.13 -10.89 -7.46
CA VAL A 292 4.85 -10.21 -7.33
C VAL A 292 3.73 -11.22 -7.48
N TRP A 293 2.82 -11.23 -6.51
CA TRP A 293 1.67 -12.11 -6.42
C TRP A 293 0.39 -11.31 -6.45
N VAL A 294 -0.64 -11.86 -7.09
CA VAL A 294 -1.97 -11.26 -7.17
C VAL A 294 -3.03 -12.19 -6.64
N SER A 295 -4.05 -11.63 -6.00
CA SER A 295 -5.29 -12.32 -5.64
C SER A 295 -6.47 -11.47 -6.07
N THR A 296 -7.59 -12.08 -6.45
CA THR A 296 -8.77 -11.36 -6.91
C THR A 296 -9.98 -11.52 -6.00
N SER A 297 -10.87 -10.55 -6.02
CA SER A 297 -12.08 -10.54 -5.21
C SER A 297 -13.22 -9.81 -5.90
N ALA A 298 -14.44 -10.33 -5.77
CA ALA A 298 -15.65 -9.62 -6.18
C ALA A 298 -16.16 -8.64 -5.11
N ASP A 299 -15.75 -8.83 -3.85
CA ASP A 299 -16.38 -8.16 -2.71
C ASP A 299 -15.40 -7.54 -1.69
N LEU A 300 -14.10 -7.60 -1.94
CA LEU A 300 -12.99 -7.20 -1.07
C LEU A 300 -12.81 -8.06 0.20
N ILE A 301 -13.63 -9.09 0.41
CA ILE A 301 -13.64 -9.94 1.61
C ILE A 301 -13.21 -11.36 1.25
N GLY A 302 -13.84 -11.96 0.24
CA GLY A 302 -13.50 -13.26 -0.32
C GLY A 302 -12.44 -13.13 -1.41
N TRP A 303 -11.28 -13.77 -1.21
CA TRP A 303 -10.11 -13.64 -2.08
C TRP A 303 -9.74 -14.98 -2.73
N SER A 304 -9.33 -14.93 -4.01
CA SER A 304 -8.84 -16.10 -4.74
C SER A 304 -7.48 -16.57 -4.21
N ALA A 305 -7.05 -17.79 -4.58
CA ALA A 305 -5.70 -18.23 -4.25
C ALA A 305 -4.67 -17.30 -4.94
N PRO A 306 -3.59 -16.88 -4.25
CA PRO A 306 -2.64 -15.97 -4.87
C PRO A 306 -1.92 -16.65 -6.04
N ARG A 307 -1.72 -15.92 -7.14
CA ARG A 307 -1.04 -16.37 -8.36
C ARG A 307 0.16 -15.49 -8.65
N LEU A 308 1.22 -16.09 -9.18
CA LEU A 308 2.43 -15.37 -9.53
C LEU A 308 2.16 -14.51 -10.77
N ALA A 309 2.36 -13.20 -10.65
CA ALA A 309 2.26 -12.26 -11.77
C ALA A 309 3.62 -12.02 -12.42
N TRP A 310 4.68 -11.95 -11.60
CA TRP A 310 6.05 -11.74 -12.08
C TRP A 310 7.07 -12.30 -11.09
N ALA A 311 8.00 -13.13 -11.56
CA ALA A 311 9.13 -13.60 -10.75
C ALA A 311 10.26 -12.55 -10.75
N ALA A 312 10.72 -12.17 -9.56
CA ALA A 312 11.78 -11.18 -9.39
C ALA A 312 12.49 -11.34 -8.04
N PRO A 313 13.79 -10.99 -7.94
CA PRO A 313 14.46 -10.92 -6.65
C PRO A 313 13.88 -9.76 -5.84
N LEU A 314 13.27 -10.05 -4.69
CA LEU A 314 12.65 -9.03 -3.85
C LEU A 314 13.58 -8.54 -2.75
N LEU A 315 13.39 -7.28 -2.33
CA LEU A 315 14.08 -6.68 -1.17
C LEU A 315 13.91 -7.50 0.11
N THR A 316 12.77 -8.17 0.25
CA THR A 316 12.44 -9.00 1.41
C THR A 316 13.05 -10.40 1.34
N ASP A 317 13.63 -10.79 0.20
CA ASP A 317 14.36 -12.05 0.09
C ASP A 317 15.74 -11.88 0.74
N LYS A 318 16.20 -12.90 1.46
CA LYS A 318 17.46 -12.84 2.23
C LYS A 318 18.68 -13.22 1.38
N THR A 319 18.51 -13.33 0.06
CA THR A 319 19.58 -13.73 -0.84
C THR A 319 20.52 -12.57 -1.11
N CYS A 320 21.80 -12.74 -0.81
CA CYS A 320 22.84 -11.72 -1.05
C CYS A 320 23.49 -11.86 -2.44
N ALA A 321 22.89 -12.64 -3.34
CA ALA A 321 23.51 -13.08 -4.60
C ALA A 321 23.09 -12.24 -5.82
N VAL A 322 22.47 -11.08 -5.60
CA VAL A 322 21.95 -10.20 -6.65
C VAL A 322 22.40 -8.76 -6.40
N ASP A 323 22.73 -8.06 -7.48
CA ASP A 323 23.12 -6.65 -7.44
C ASP A 323 21.92 -5.71 -7.36
N GLU A 324 20.72 -6.21 -7.66
CA GLU A 324 19.47 -5.43 -7.66
C GLU A 324 18.33 -6.26 -7.06
N THR A 325 17.46 -5.59 -6.31
CA THR A 325 16.19 -6.16 -5.84
C THR A 325 15.03 -5.24 -6.16
N PHE A 326 13.81 -5.77 -6.10
CA PHE A 326 12.59 -5.02 -6.37
C PHE A 326 11.65 -5.01 -5.16
N TYR A 327 10.87 -3.94 -5.03
CA TYR A 327 9.78 -3.88 -4.04
C TYR A 327 8.70 -2.87 -4.43
N TYR A 328 7.71 -2.70 -3.53
CA TYR A 328 6.62 -1.75 -3.65
C TYR A 328 5.80 -1.86 -4.94
N PRO A 329 5.35 -3.06 -5.36
CA PRO A 329 4.60 -3.20 -6.61
C PRO A 329 3.28 -2.43 -6.57
N ALA A 330 3.00 -1.70 -7.65
CA ALA A 330 1.74 -1.02 -7.86
C ALA A 330 1.28 -1.12 -9.33
N ILE A 331 -0.01 -1.33 -9.54
CA ILE A 331 -0.59 -1.26 -10.89
C ILE A 331 -1.10 0.15 -11.11
N LEU A 332 -0.71 0.75 -12.24
CA LEU A 332 -1.31 1.98 -12.76
C LEU A 332 -1.56 1.80 -14.25
N ASP A 333 -2.77 2.16 -14.69
CA ASP A 333 -3.21 2.02 -16.06
C ASP A 333 -3.22 3.39 -16.78
N PRO A 334 -2.44 3.63 -17.85
CA PRO A 334 -2.36 4.94 -18.50
C PRO A 334 -3.68 5.48 -19.05
N ASP A 335 -4.64 4.62 -19.36
CA ASP A 335 -5.96 5.00 -19.85
C ASP A 335 -7.09 4.72 -18.84
N ALA A 336 -6.72 4.54 -17.56
CA ALA A 336 -7.66 4.47 -16.44
C ALA A 336 -8.71 5.57 -16.53
N ARG A 337 -9.98 5.21 -16.33
CA ARG A 337 -11.08 6.18 -16.34
C ARG A 337 -11.20 6.90 -15.02
N SER A 338 -10.78 6.27 -13.93
CA SER A 338 -10.75 6.92 -12.62
C SER A 338 -9.73 8.04 -12.60
N ARG A 339 -10.10 9.14 -11.94
CA ARG A 339 -9.18 10.22 -11.59
C ARG A 339 -7.98 9.71 -10.77
N ASN A 340 -8.14 8.63 -10.02
CA ASN A 340 -7.16 8.13 -9.04
C ASN A 340 -6.40 6.88 -9.52
N PHE A 341 -6.55 6.48 -10.79
CA PHE A 341 -5.89 5.29 -11.35
C PHE A 341 -6.16 4.02 -10.52
N GLU A 342 -7.36 3.93 -9.95
CA GLU A 342 -7.82 2.83 -9.10
C GLU A 342 -8.51 1.71 -9.90
N ASP A 343 -8.62 1.89 -11.22
CA ASP A 343 -9.16 0.94 -12.18
C ASP A 343 -8.12 0.57 -13.25
N THR A 344 -8.36 -0.58 -13.88
CA THR A 344 -7.56 -1.10 -14.99
C THR A 344 -8.44 -1.91 -15.94
N ASP A 345 -7.93 -2.20 -17.12
CA ASP A 345 -8.52 -3.16 -18.04
C ASP A 345 -7.54 -4.28 -18.45
N GLY A 346 -7.29 -4.49 -19.73
CA GLY A 346 -6.37 -5.50 -20.24
C GLY A 346 -4.90 -5.16 -20.07
N ASN A 347 -4.46 -3.93 -20.37
CA ASN A 347 -3.04 -3.57 -20.42
C ASN A 347 -2.72 -2.47 -19.42
N ALA A 348 -1.97 -2.78 -18.37
CA ALA A 348 -1.47 -1.78 -17.43
C ALA A 348 0.04 -1.87 -17.18
N TRP A 349 0.58 -0.95 -16.39
CA TRP A 349 1.96 -1.01 -15.93
C TRP A 349 2.04 -1.48 -14.49
N LEU A 350 2.95 -2.42 -14.24
CA LEU A 350 3.42 -2.76 -12.90
C LEU A 350 4.63 -1.88 -12.56
N TYR A 351 4.42 -0.87 -11.73
CA TYR A 351 5.45 0.00 -11.17
C TYR A 351 6.12 -0.68 -9.98
N LEU A 352 7.44 -0.58 -9.87
CA LEU A 352 8.25 -1.08 -8.76
C LEU A 352 9.39 -0.11 -8.45
N THR A 353 9.86 -0.14 -7.22
CA THR A 353 11.20 0.40 -6.92
C THR A 353 12.23 -0.66 -7.25
N ARG A 354 13.25 -0.32 -8.04
CA ARG A 354 14.48 -1.10 -8.21
C ARG A 354 15.55 -0.58 -7.26
N LEU A 355 16.10 -1.43 -6.39
CA LEU A 355 17.05 -1.07 -5.35
C LEU A 355 18.41 -1.71 -5.63
N ALA A 356 19.43 -0.90 -5.93
CA ALA A 356 20.79 -1.39 -6.02
C ALA A 356 21.27 -1.91 -4.66
N GLN A 357 21.97 -3.04 -4.67
CA GLN A 357 22.48 -3.73 -3.49
C GLN A 357 23.99 -3.54 -3.36
N LYS A 358 24.45 -3.35 -2.12
CA LYS A 358 25.87 -3.40 -1.79
C LYS A 358 26.04 -4.08 -0.44
N ASN A 359 26.88 -5.10 -0.37
CA ASN A 359 27.12 -5.89 0.85
C ASN A 359 25.80 -6.40 1.47
N CYS A 360 24.89 -6.91 0.63
CA CYS A 360 23.59 -7.43 1.03
C CYS A 360 22.66 -6.40 1.72
N LYS A 361 22.81 -5.12 1.37
CA LYS A 361 21.95 -4.04 1.85
C LYS A 361 21.52 -3.14 0.69
N PRO A 362 20.27 -2.65 0.69
CA PRO A 362 19.83 -1.66 -0.28
C PRO A 362 20.62 -0.37 -0.10
N THR A 363 21.04 0.21 -1.21
CA THR A 363 21.68 1.52 -1.22
C THR A 363 20.63 2.64 -1.36
N ARG A 364 21.10 3.88 -1.53
CA ARG A 364 20.25 5.02 -1.90
C ARG A 364 19.97 5.08 -3.40
N ASP A 365 20.74 4.36 -4.22
CA ASP A 365 20.51 4.26 -5.65
C ASP A 365 19.26 3.39 -5.89
N ARG A 366 18.13 4.08 -6.08
CA ARG A 366 16.79 3.50 -6.16
C ARG A 366 16.00 4.14 -7.28
N ASP A 367 15.66 3.37 -8.29
CA ASP A 367 14.90 3.85 -9.42
C ASP A 367 13.42 3.50 -9.28
N LEU A 368 12.54 4.36 -9.80
CA LEU A 368 11.18 3.95 -10.10
C LEU A 368 11.17 3.38 -11.51
N VAL A 369 10.82 2.12 -11.63
CA VAL A 369 10.72 1.41 -12.91
C VAL A 369 9.31 0.88 -13.09
N ARG A 370 8.96 0.53 -14.33
CA ARG A 370 7.71 -0.14 -14.65
C ARG A 370 7.90 -1.21 -15.70
N ILE A 371 7.05 -2.22 -15.69
CA ILE A 371 6.99 -3.27 -16.72
C ILE A 371 5.54 -3.52 -17.13
N MET A 372 5.34 -3.77 -18.41
CA MET A 372 4.02 -4.02 -19.00
C MET A 372 3.43 -5.31 -18.41
N ILE A 373 2.17 -5.26 -17.97
CA ILE A 373 1.38 -6.42 -17.53
C ILE A 373 0.04 -6.54 -18.26
N ARG A 374 -0.37 -7.77 -18.54
CA ARG A 374 -1.74 -8.08 -18.96
C ARG A 374 -2.57 -8.53 -17.79
N VAL A 375 -3.79 -8.02 -17.69
CA VAL A 375 -4.82 -8.44 -16.74
C VAL A 375 -5.99 -9.01 -17.55
N GLU A 376 -6.20 -10.32 -17.44
CA GLU A 376 -7.16 -11.02 -18.30
C GLU A 376 -8.00 -11.98 -17.47
N PRO A 377 -9.25 -12.29 -17.88
CA PRO A 377 -9.99 -13.41 -17.30
C PRO A 377 -9.15 -14.68 -17.35
N SER A 378 -9.09 -15.39 -16.23
CA SER A 378 -8.49 -16.72 -16.21
C SER A 378 -9.34 -17.63 -17.08
N GLN A 379 -8.74 -18.21 -18.13
CA GLN A 379 -9.40 -19.28 -18.87
C GLN A 379 -9.72 -20.40 -17.88
N SER A 380 -11.00 -20.75 -17.76
CA SER A 380 -11.43 -21.93 -17.02
C SER A 380 -10.74 -23.14 -17.64
N GLY A 381 -9.81 -23.74 -16.90
CA GLY A 381 -9.19 -25.01 -17.26
C GLY A 381 -10.17 -26.17 -17.14
#